data_AF-A0A7C2K5F2-F1
#
_entry.id   AF-A0A7C2K5F2-F1
#
_cell.length_a   1.000
_cell.length_b   1.000
_cell.length_c   1.000
_cell.angle_alpha   90.00
_cell.angle_beta   90.00
_cell.angle_gamma   90.00
#
_symmetry.space_group_name_H-M   'P 1'
#
loop_
_entity.id
_entity.type
_entity.pdbx_description
1 polymer ?
#
loop_
_entity_poly.entity_id
_entity_poly.type
_entity_poly.pdbx_seq_one_letter_code
_entity_poly.pdbx_strand_id
1 'polypeptide(L)'
;MAWQDWIDEVQKLYVAYYQRPADPAGLRYWAQIIEDYGIQTAVNGFVNSPEAQSLYGGDIDAVITAVYLSAFGREPEPETGLDYWRNVYLNGWATLGTIVWEIVNGAKGIDAIVLQNKLTSAMNFTQVLDPELDGIGPFKATYSGDEDAQAGRDFLSDVTATTVKTEIDAISFIQSKIADPGDPILSEPTPTTGKTFVLTEGIDNVVGTMGDDTIVGDTVTPTFHMADQIDGGAGNDTLVVYNEDMNGLSLSSASIKNVENFVLENYYDDSDDLNINIGNINFKTVTLDYNGTPHKADVYIYNIPGQTTLIIENVAGYGAKSFYRNYDEKYDPTPGEVSVTNIIRNFDAVTYNNYSYFEGYEYFSKATTINHTLTLENIDGGNQGFSAY
;
A
#
# COMPACT_ATOMS: atom_id res chain seq x y z
N MET A 1 4.21 -14.87 22.70
CA MET A 1 4.10 -14.10 21.46
C MET A 1 5.35 -13.25 21.41
N ALA A 2 5.51 -12.34 20.48
CA ALA A 2 6.51 -11.29 20.62
C ALA A 2 5.78 -9.97 20.82
N TRP A 3 6.33 -9.02 21.57
CA TRP A 3 5.66 -7.76 21.87
C TRP A 3 5.22 -7.02 20.59
N GLN A 4 5.95 -7.20 19.49
CA GLN A 4 5.61 -6.65 18.17
C GLN A 4 4.23 -7.07 17.66
N ASP A 5 3.71 -8.23 18.09
CA ASP A 5 2.36 -8.70 17.76
C ASP A 5 1.26 -7.76 18.30
N TRP A 6 1.61 -6.81 19.17
CA TRP A 6 0.69 -5.85 19.81
C TRP A 6 0.83 -4.41 19.31
N ILE A 7 1.68 -4.15 18.31
CA ILE A 7 1.93 -2.79 17.79
C ILE A 7 0.62 -2.13 17.32
N ASP A 8 -0.21 -2.84 16.56
CA ASP A 8 -1.50 -2.32 16.07
C ASP A 8 -2.47 -2.01 17.20
N GLU A 9 -2.57 -2.91 18.19
CA GLU A 9 -3.38 -2.68 19.41
C GLU A 9 -2.92 -1.44 20.18
N VAL A 10 -1.61 -1.20 20.31
CA VAL A 10 -1.10 0.00 20.98
C VAL A 10 -1.38 1.25 20.16
N GLN A 11 -1.20 1.21 18.83
CA GLN A 11 -1.55 2.34 17.96
C GLN A 11 -3.03 2.70 18.13
N LYS A 12 -3.89 1.68 18.25
CA LYS A 12 -5.32 1.86 18.54
C LYS A 12 -5.58 2.51 19.89
N LEU A 13 -4.82 2.16 20.93
CA LEU A 13 -4.91 2.85 22.23
C LEU A 13 -4.50 4.33 22.11
N TYR A 14 -3.41 4.65 21.40
CA TYR A 14 -2.98 6.03 21.18
C TYR A 14 -4.04 6.85 20.42
N VAL A 15 -4.59 6.31 19.33
CA VAL A 15 -5.67 6.98 18.58
C VAL A 15 -6.93 7.13 19.43
N ALA A 16 -7.29 6.12 20.22
CA ALA A 16 -8.50 6.14 21.05
C ALA A 16 -8.43 7.10 22.24
N TYR A 17 -7.30 7.16 22.94
CA TYR A 17 -7.17 7.89 24.20
C TYR A 17 -6.40 9.22 24.08
N TYR A 18 -5.45 9.30 23.16
CA TYR A 18 -4.60 10.48 22.99
C TYR A 18 -4.84 11.22 21.68
N GLN A 19 -5.61 10.60 20.77
CA GLN A 19 -6.03 11.17 19.50
C GLN A 19 -4.88 11.49 18.54
N ARG A 20 -3.71 10.87 18.77
CA ARG A 20 -2.45 11.14 18.07
C ARG A 20 -1.72 9.84 17.74
N PRO A 21 -0.73 9.86 16.83
CA PRO A 21 0.18 8.75 16.62
C PRO A 21 0.98 8.38 17.88
N ALA A 22 1.33 7.11 18.02
CA ALA A 22 2.22 6.67 19.08
C ALA A 22 3.63 7.25 18.89
N ASP A 23 4.26 7.64 19.99
CA ASP A 23 5.70 7.84 20.00
C ASP A 23 6.42 6.48 19.98
N PRO A 24 7.56 6.33 19.27
CA PRO A 24 8.20 5.02 19.11
C PRO A 24 8.54 4.29 20.41
N ALA A 25 9.06 5.03 21.40
CA ALA A 25 9.42 4.45 22.70
C ALA A 25 8.18 3.98 23.48
N GLY A 26 7.12 4.77 23.47
CA GLY A 26 5.84 4.44 24.07
C GLY A 26 5.12 3.30 23.37
N LEU A 27 5.20 3.22 22.04
CA LEU A 27 4.68 2.11 21.24
C LEU A 27 5.26 0.78 21.74
N ARG A 28 6.58 0.68 21.82
CA ARG A 28 7.28 -0.49 22.35
C ARG A 28 6.90 -0.76 23.80
N TYR A 29 6.95 0.25 24.67
CA TYR A 29 6.68 0.09 26.09
C TYR A 29 5.28 -0.50 26.34
N TRP A 30 4.26 0.07 25.72
CA TRP A 30 2.89 -0.40 25.92
C TRP A 30 2.64 -1.77 25.31
N ALA A 31 3.31 -2.09 24.19
CA ALA A 31 3.22 -3.41 23.59
C ALA A 31 3.81 -4.48 24.51
N GLN A 32 4.92 -4.17 25.19
CA GLN A 32 5.48 -5.02 26.25
C GLN A 32 4.53 -5.14 27.45
N ILE A 33 3.87 -4.06 27.87
CA ILE A 33 2.86 -4.11 28.94
C ILE A 33 1.68 -5.02 28.57
N ILE A 34 1.21 -4.98 27.32
CA ILE A 34 0.14 -5.86 26.85
C ILE A 34 0.61 -7.31 26.84
N GLU A 35 1.83 -7.58 26.39
CA GLU A 35 2.39 -8.93 26.39
C GLU A 35 2.53 -9.50 27.82
N ASP A 36 3.06 -8.71 28.76
CA ASP A 36 3.37 -9.18 30.11
C ASP A 36 2.14 -9.19 31.04
N TYR A 37 1.24 -8.21 30.89
CA TYR A 37 0.17 -7.94 31.86
C TYR A 37 -1.23 -7.84 31.23
N GLY A 38 -1.34 -8.00 29.91
CA GLY A 38 -2.60 -7.97 29.17
C GLY A 38 -3.15 -6.57 28.88
N ILE A 39 -4.02 -6.51 27.87
CA ILE A 39 -4.60 -5.26 27.33
C ILE A 39 -5.29 -4.39 28.38
N GLN A 40 -5.94 -4.99 29.38
CA GLN A 40 -6.63 -4.26 30.43
C GLN A 40 -5.66 -3.43 31.30
N THR A 41 -4.43 -3.89 31.49
CA THR A 41 -3.40 -3.13 32.21
C THR A 41 -2.98 -1.90 31.40
N ALA A 42 -2.80 -2.05 30.09
CA ALA A 42 -2.51 -0.93 29.20
C ALA A 42 -3.67 0.08 29.18
N VAL A 43 -4.91 -0.37 28.97
CA VAL A 43 -6.12 0.49 29.00
C VAL A 43 -6.20 1.32 30.29
N ASN A 44 -5.97 0.70 31.45
CA ASN A 44 -5.93 1.41 32.73
C ASN A 44 -4.78 2.42 32.82
N GLY A 45 -3.64 2.13 32.21
CA GLY A 45 -2.52 3.08 32.10
C GLY A 45 -2.88 4.31 31.27
N PHE A 46 -3.45 4.10 30.08
CA PHE A 46 -3.85 5.18 29.17
C PHE A 46 -4.89 6.11 29.80
N VAL A 47 -5.98 5.56 30.35
CA VAL A 47 -7.07 6.38 30.93
C VAL A 47 -6.63 7.23 32.13
N ASN A 48 -5.69 6.72 32.95
CA ASN A 48 -5.22 7.43 34.15
C ASN A 48 -4.05 8.38 33.88
N SER A 49 -3.58 8.44 32.63
CA SER A 49 -2.51 9.36 32.27
C SER A 49 -2.97 10.83 32.32
N PRO A 50 -2.04 11.77 32.61
CA PRO A 50 -2.35 13.20 32.57
C PRO A 50 -2.93 13.66 31.22
N GLU A 51 -2.44 13.09 30.10
CA GLU A 51 -2.89 13.42 28.75
C GLU A 51 -4.38 13.06 28.55
N ALA A 52 -4.78 11.83 28.89
CA ALA A 52 -6.19 11.42 28.80
C ALA A 52 -7.09 12.21 29.77
N GLN A 53 -6.62 12.48 30.99
CA GLN A 53 -7.39 13.27 31.96
C GLN A 53 -7.58 14.72 31.51
N SER A 54 -6.61 15.28 30.77
CA SER A 54 -6.74 16.61 30.18
C SER A 54 -7.69 16.64 28.98
N LEU A 55 -7.66 15.60 28.13
CA LEU A 55 -8.53 15.50 26.94
C LEU A 55 -9.99 15.20 27.31
N TYR A 56 -10.20 14.36 28.32
CA TYR A 56 -11.51 13.83 28.70
C TYR A 56 -11.96 14.28 30.09
N GLY A 57 -11.41 15.38 30.59
CA GLY A 57 -11.91 16.05 31.78
C GLY A 57 -13.19 16.83 31.47
N GLY A 58 -14.26 16.63 32.23
CA GLY A 58 -15.48 17.42 32.07
C GLY A 58 -16.78 16.63 32.25
N ASP A 59 -17.85 17.16 31.66
CA ASP A 59 -19.14 16.49 31.60
C ASP A 59 -19.09 15.27 30.68
N ILE A 60 -19.75 14.18 31.10
CA ILE A 60 -19.67 12.89 30.41
C ILE A 60 -20.16 12.97 28.96
N ASP A 61 -21.13 13.84 28.65
CA ASP A 61 -21.62 14.02 27.29
C ASP A 61 -20.58 14.62 26.37
N ALA A 62 -19.89 15.65 26.87
CA ALA A 62 -18.84 16.33 26.12
C ALA A 62 -17.69 15.37 25.84
N VAL A 63 -17.37 14.51 26.82
CA VAL A 63 -16.34 13.48 26.67
C VAL A 63 -16.73 12.44 25.62
N ILE A 64 -17.94 11.87 25.69
CA ILE A 64 -18.41 10.88 24.69
C ILE A 64 -18.42 11.51 23.30
N THR A 65 -18.88 12.76 23.18
CA THR A 65 -18.90 13.49 21.91
C THR A 65 -17.49 13.69 21.35
N ALA A 66 -16.53 14.07 22.20
CA ALA A 66 -15.14 14.24 21.80
C ALA A 66 -14.50 12.93 21.31
N VAL A 67 -14.81 11.80 21.97
CA VAL A 67 -14.34 10.47 21.55
C VAL A 67 -14.87 10.10 20.16
N TYR A 68 -16.16 10.31 19.91
CA TYR A 68 -16.77 10.05 18.60
C TYR A 68 -16.19 10.94 17.50
N LEU A 69 -16.03 12.24 17.77
CA LEU A 69 -15.43 13.18 16.81
C LEU A 69 -13.98 12.79 16.49
N SER A 70 -13.22 12.41 17.51
CA SER A 70 -11.82 12.05 17.32
C SER A 70 -11.64 10.72 16.60
N ALA A 71 -12.39 9.68 16.99
CA ALA A 71 -12.27 8.35 16.41
C ALA A 71 -12.93 8.25 15.03
N PHE A 72 -14.07 8.91 14.82
CA PHE A 72 -14.93 8.69 13.66
C PHE A 72 -15.23 9.95 12.83
N GLY A 73 -14.82 11.15 13.29
CA GLY A 73 -15.06 12.40 12.57
C GLY A 73 -16.53 12.85 12.58
N ARG A 74 -17.35 12.33 13.49
CA ARG A 74 -18.79 12.65 13.61
C ARG A 74 -19.24 12.69 15.06
N GLU A 75 -20.38 13.29 15.31
CA GLU A 75 -21.04 13.25 16.63
C GLU A 75 -21.73 11.89 16.86
N PRO A 76 -21.91 11.47 18.14
CA PRO A 76 -22.69 10.29 18.48
C PRO A 76 -24.17 10.50 18.19
N GLU A 77 -24.87 9.42 17.86
CA GLU A 77 -26.32 9.41 17.77
C GLU A 77 -26.93 9.73 19.16
N PRO A 78 -27.89 10.67 19.28
CA PRO A 78 -28.36 11.13 20.59
C PRO A 78 -28.87 10.01 21.50
N GLU A 79 -29.75 9.13 21.00
CA GLU A 79 -30.41 8.11 21.82
C GLU A 79 -29.59 6.81 21.93
N THR A 80 -28.97 6.36 20.84
CA THR A 80 -28.29 5.06 20.77
C THR A 80 -26.78 5.12 21.03
N GLY A 81 -26.18 6.30 20.88
CA GLY A 81 -24.76 6.55 21.18
C GLY A 81 -24.61 7.30 22.49
N LEU A 82 -25.00 8.57 22.51
CA LEU A 82 -24.75 9.47 23.64
C LEU A 82 -25.48 9.03 24.91
N ASP A 83 -26.81 8.88 24.86
CA ASP A 83 -27.61 8.55 26.04
C ASP A 83 -27.33 7.14 26.55
N TYR A 84 -27.04 6.19 25.66
CA TYR A 84 -26.63 4.85 26.05
C TYR A 84 -25.34 4.88 26.88
N TRP A 85 -24.27 5.48 26.35
CA TRP A 85 -22.98 5.53 27.05
C TRP A 85 -23.02 6.38 28.33
N ARG A 86 -23.79 7.48 28.31
CA ARG A 86 -24.06 8.29 29.50
C ARG A 86 -24.70 7.45 30.60
N ASN A 87 -25.73 6.66 30.27
CA ASN A 87 -26.39 5.79 31.25
C ASN A 87 -25.46 4.69 31.76
N VAL A 88 -24.64 4.08 30.90
CA VAL A 88 -23.62 3.10 31.30
C VAL A 88 -22.66 3.70 32.33
N TYR A 89 -22.20 4.94 32.11
CA TYR A 89 -21.33 5.66 33.02
C TYR A 89 -22.02 6.00 34.35
N LEU A 90 -23.21 6.65 34.30
CA LEU A 90 -23.92 7.12 35.48
C LEU A 90 -24.40 6.00 36.41
N ASN A 91 -24.70 4.82 35.85
CA ASN A 91 -25.05 3.63 36.64
C ASN A 91 -23.83 2.86 37.16
N GLY A 92 -22.61 3.28 36.82
CA GLY A 92 -21.37 2.65 37.25
C GLY A 92 -21.12 1.27 36.65
N TRP A 93 -21.72 0.96 35.49
CA TRP A 93 -21.54 -0.33 34.82
C TRP A 93 -20.19 -0.43 34.12
N ALA A 94 -19.63 0.70 33.70
CA ALA A 94 -18.30 0.79 33.11
C ALA A 94 -17.61 2.09 33.54
N THR A 95 -16.29 2.07 33.58
CA THR A 95 -15.49 3.28 33.78
C THR A 95 -15.42 4.08 32.49
N LEU A 96 -15.05 5.37 32.57
CA LEU A 96 -14.83 6.18 31.37
C LEU A 96 -13.80 5.52 30.44
N GLY A 97 -12.71 4.96 30.99
CA GLY A 97 -11.70 4.27 30.20
C GLY A 97 -12.28 3.10 29.42
N THR A 98 -13.08 2.26 30.08
CA THR A 98 -13.78 1.15 29.43
C THR A 98 -14.72 1.65 28.33
N ILE A 99 -15.47 2.74 28.56
CA ILE A 99 -16.38 3.30 27.56
C ILE A 99 -15.63 3.73 26.29
N VAL A 100 -14.51 4.45 26.42
CA VAL A 100 -13.69 4.86 25.26
C VAL A 100 -13.25 3.65 24.45
N TRP A 101 -12.74 2.61 25.12
CA TRP A 101 -12.30 1.37 24.47
C TRP A 101 -13.44 0.67 23.73
N GLU A 102 -14.60 0.54 24.36
CA GLU A 102 -15.76 -0.13 23.78
C GLU A 102 -16.35 0.65 22.59
N ILE A 103 -16.37 1.99 22.64
CA ILE A 103 -16.79 2.83 21.50
C ILE A 103 -15.93 2.53 20.28
N VAL A 104 -14.59 2.59 20.42
CA VAL A 104 -13.65 2.42 19.31
C VAL A 104 -13.67 0.97 18.79
N ASN A 105 -13.83 -0.04 19.66
CA ASN A 105 -13.97 -1.44 19.22
C ASN A 105 -15.34 -1.76 18.63
N GLY A 106 -16.37 -0.97 18.96
CA GLY A 106 -17.72 -1.09 18.42
C GLY A 106 -17.90 -0.47 17.03
N ALA A 107 -16.86 0.13 16.45
CA ALA A 107 -16.93 0.80 15.14
C ALA A 107 -17.40 -0.14 14.03
N LYS A 108 -18.33 0.34 13.19
CA LYS A 108 -18.91 -0.42 12.07
C LYS A 108 -19.13 0.47 10.86
N GLY A 109 -19.24 -0.13 9.68
CA GLY A 109 -19.52 0.59 8.44
C GLY A 109 -18.48 1.70 8.20
N ILE A 110 -18.95 2.92 8.00
CA ILE A 110 -18.09 4.09 7.75
C ILE A 110 -17.15 4.36 8.94
N ASP A 111 -17.61 4.19 10.18
CA ASP A 111 -16.79 4.44 11.38
C ASP A 111 -15.58 3.50 11.44
N ALA A 112 -15.77 2.23 11.04
CA ALA A 112 -14.68 1.27 10.97
C ALA A 112 -13.65 1.66 9.91
N ILE A 113 -14.09 2.19 8.77
CA ILE A 113 -13.20 2.68 7.70
C ILE A 113 -12.42 3.92 8.18
N VAL A 114 -13.10 4.90 8.81
CA VAL A 114 -12.43 6.11 9.34
C VAL A 114 -11.40 5.73 10.39
N LEU A 115 -11.77 4.85 11.34
CA LEU A 115 -10.85 4.38 12.37
C LEU A 115 -9.65 3.68 11.74
N GLN A 116 -9.86 2.76 10.79
CA GLN A 116 -8.76 2.06 10.11
C GLN A 116 -7.83 3.03 9.38
N ASN A 117 -8.38 4.02 8.66
CA ASN A 117 -7.58 5.05 8.00
C ASN A 117 -6.76 5.88 8.99
N LYS A 118 -7.32 6.20 10.17
CA LYS A 118 -6.59 6.87 11.25
C LYS A 118 -5.47 6.00 11.80
N LEU A 119 -5.71 4.69 12.00
CA LEU A 119 -4.67 3.76 12.44
C LEU A 119 -3.53 3.65 11.42
N THR A 120 -3.84 3.50 10.14
CA THR A 120 -2.84 3.50 9.06
C THR A 120 -2.06 4.81 9.01
N SER A 121 -2.75 5.96 9.04
CA SER A 121 -2.12 7.28 9.06
C SER A 121 -1.19 7.44 10.26
N ALA A 122 -1.66 7.00 11.43
CA ALA A 122 -0.89 7.07 12.67
C ALA A 122 0.33 6.14 12.61
N MET A 123 0.20 4.93 12.06
CA MET A 123 1.32 4.01 11.89
C MET A 123 2.38 4.58 10.95
N ASN A 124 1.96 5.13 9.79
CA ASN A 124 2.86 5.81 8.85
C ASN A 124 3.66 6.92 9.54
N PHE A 125 3.01 7.70 10.42
CA PHE A 125 3.69 8.72 11.21
C PHE A 125 4.73 8.13 12.17
N THR A 126 4.35 7.12 12.95
CA THR A 126 5.25 6.48 13.91
C THR A 126 6.43 5.80 13.21
N GLN A 127 6.20 5.17 12.06
CA GLN A 127 7.23 4.52 11.24
C GLN A 127 8.21 5.51 10.60
N VAL A 128 7.77 6.74 10.28
CA VAL A 128 8.69 7.79 9.85
C VAL A 128 9.64 8.20 10.97
N LEU A 129 9.18 8.22 12.23
CA LEU A 129 10.04 8.51 13.38
C LEU A 129 11.01 7.36 13.69
N ASP A 130 10.55 6.12 13.51
CA ASP A 130 11.28 4.88 13.80
C ASP A 130 11.02 3.83 12.69
N PRO A 131 11.84 3.84 11.61
CA PRO A 131 11.64 2.97 10.45
C PRO A 131 11.70 1.48 10.78
N GLU A 132 12.48 1.12 11.79
CA GLU A 132 12.64 -0.25 12.28
C GLU A 132 11.47 -0.70 13.19
N LEU A 133 10.65 0.25 13.65
CA LEU A 133 9.56 0.05 14.62
C LEU A 133 10.01 -0.73 15.86
N ASP A 134 11.26 -0.52 16.28
CA ASP A 134 11.83 -1.22 17.42
C ASP A 134 11.74 -0.41 18.71
N GLY A 135 11.35 0.86 18.66
CA GLY A 135 11.25 1.78 19.79
C GLY A 135 12.59 2.12 20.45
N ILE A 136 13.70 1.86 19.77
CA ILE A 136 15.07 2.12 20.24
C ILE A 136 15.72 3.14 19.31
N GLY A 137 16.07 4.31 19.88
CA GLY A 137 16.72 5.36 19.11
C GLY A 137 18.12 4.99 18.57
N PRO A 138 18.66 5.81 17.65
CA PRO A 138 18.22 7.17 17.35
C PRO A 138 16.97 7.25 16.46
N PHE A 139 16.01 8.08 16.85
CA PHE A 139 14.82 8.38 16.05
C PHE A 139 15.12 9.46 15.02
N LYS A 140 14.33 9.50 13.93
CA LYS A 140 14.47 10.52 12.87
C LYS A 140 14.13 11.93 13.33
N ALA A 141 13.23 12.06 14.31
CA ALA A 141 12.89 13.32 14.95
C ALA A 141 12.53 13.12 16.42
N THR A 142 12.65 14.18 17.21
CA THR A 142 12.17 14.21 18.59
C THR A 142 10.66 14.43 18.57
N TYR A 143 9.89 13.48 19.13
CA TYR A 143 8.44 13.58 19.24
C TYR A 143 8.02 13.47 20.71
N SER A 144 7.96 14.60 21.41
CA SER A 144 7.78 14.64 22.86
C SER A 144 7.17 15.94 23.39
N GLY A 145 6.42 15.83 24.50
CA GLY A 145 5.79 16.98 25.15
C GLY A 145 4.46 17.41 24.53
N ASP A 146 3.84 18.42 25.15
CA ASP A 146 2.44 18.78 24.86
C ASP A 146 2.25 19.42 23.47
N GLU A 147 3.27 20.16 22.98
CA GLU A 147 3.24 20.81 21.66
C GLU A 147 3.23 19.77 20.53
N ASP A 148 4.15 18.81 20.58
CA ASP A 148 4.21 17.69 19.65
C ASP A 148 2.98 16.79 19.76
N ALA A 149 2.52 16.52 20.99
CA ALA A 149 1.29 15.77 21.19
C ALA A 149 0.10 16.45 20.50
N GLN A 150 0.01 17.78 20.56
CA GLN A 150 -1.02 18.53 19.85
C GLN A 150 -0.84 18.48 18.34
N ALA A 151 0.38 18.65 17.83
CA ALA A 151 0.65 18.51 16.40
C ALA A 151 0.32 17.11 15.88
N GLY A 152 0.59 16.05 16.64
CA GLY A 152 0.16 14.69 16.31
C GLY A 152 -1.37 14.54 16.23
N ARG A 153 -2.13 15.23 17.10
CA ARG A 153 -3.59 15.28 16.99
C ARG A 153 -4.04 16.01 15.72
N ASP A 154 -3.40 17.12 15.41
CA ASP A 154 -3.69 17.91 14.22
C ASP A 154 -3.45 17.09 12.94
N PHE A 155 -2.39 16.27 12.90
CA PHE A 155 -2.07 15.37 11.79
C PHE A 155 -3.20 14.36 11.48
N LEU A 156 -3.91 13.88 12.50
CA LEU A 156 -5.01 12.91 12.34
C LEU A 156 -6.41 13.54 12.23
N SER A 157 -6.50 14.88 12.32
CA SER A 157 -7.78 15.58 12.48
C SER A 157 -8.65 15.59 11.23
N ASP A 158 -8.05 15.59 10.04
CA ASP A 158 -8.72 15.63 8.73
C ASP A 158 -8.79 14.26 8.04
N VAL A 159 -8.42 13.19 8.74
CA VAL A 159 -8.55 11.81 8.27
C VAL A 159 -10.03 11.41 8.27
N THR A 160 -10.52 10.91 7.13
CA THR A 160 -11.92 10.54 6.89
C THR A 160 -12.00 9.17 6.21
N ALA A 161 -13.20 8.72 5.82
CA ALA A 161 -13.36 7.46 5.10
C ALA A 161 -12.68 7.46 3.71
N THR A 162 -12.39 8.63 3.16
CA THR A 162 -11.74 8.81 1.85
C THR A 162 -10.35 9.45 1.93
N THR A 163 -9.88 9.75 3.14
CA THR A 163 -8.58 10.39 3.37
C THR A 163 -7.73 9.47 4.23
N VAL A 164 -6.53 9.15 3.78
CA VAL A 164 -5.48 8.47 4.55
C VAL A 164 -4.19 9.26 4.38
N LYS A 165 -3.44 9.47 5.46
CA LYS A 165 -2.13 10.15 5.39
C LYS A 165 -1.07 9.12 5.07
N THR A 166 -0.29 9.41 4.04
CA THR A 166 0.86 8.60 3.61
C THR A 166 2.08 8.87 4.49
N GLU A 167 3.15 8.07 4.33
CA GLU A 167 4.45 8.38 4.94
C GLU A 167 5.02 9.72 4.43
N ILE A 168 4.74 10.11 3.19
CA ILE A 168 5.12 11.41 2.62
C ILE A 168 4.44 12.56 3.36
N ASP A 169 3.13 12.43 3.63
CA ASP A 169 2.38 13.41 4.42
C ASP A 169 3.00 13.51 5.82
N ALA A 170 3.35 12.36 6.43
CA ALA A 170 3.98 12.30 7.73
C ALA A 170 5.37 12.96 7.75
N ILE A 171 6.26 12.66 6.80
CA ILE A 171 7.59 13.30 6.69
C ILE A 171 7.44 14.80 6.55
N SER A 172 6.60 15.26 5.62
CA SER A 172 6.36 16.69 5.39
C SER A 172 5.81 17.38 6.63
N PHE A 173 4.90 16.72 7.34
CA PHE A 173 4.34 17.23 8.58
C PHE A 173 5.38 17.28 9.69
N ILE A 174 6.12 16.18 9.91
CA ILE A 174 7.15 16.07 10.95
C ILE A 174 8.24 17.13 10.72
N GLN A 175 8.78 17.26 9.50
CA GLN A 175 9.78 18.27 9.18
C GLN A 175 9.31 19.72 9.45
N SER A 176 8.01 19.98 9.27
CA SER A 176 7.47 21.34 9.38
C SER A 176 6.85 21.69 10.74
N LYS A 177 6.45 20.68 11.54
CA LYS A 177 5.66 20.86 12.77
C LYS A 177 6.24 20.19 14.02
N ILE A 178 7.13 19.21 13.87
CA ILE A 178 7.64 18.38 14.97
C ILE A 178 9.16 18.52 15.11
N ALA A 179 9.88 18.42 13.99
CA ALA A 179 11.32 18.28 13.99
C ALA A 179 12.04 19.50 14.57
N ASP A 180 12.93 19.25 15.52
CA ASP A 180 13.77 20.26 16.16
C ASP A 180 15.07 20.49 15.36
N PRO A 181 15.71 21.67 15.49
CA PRO A 181 17.02 21.91 14.89
C PRO A 181 18.07 20.85 15.30
N GLY A 182 18.50 20.05 14.33
CA GLY A 182 19.46 18.97 14.53
C GLY A 182 18.88 17.56 14.39
N ASP A 183 17.55 17.43 14.28
CA ASP A 183 16.91 16.16 14.00
C ASP A 183 17.30 15.63 12.61
N PRO A 184 17.65 14.33 12.47
CA PRO A 184 18.08 13.73 11.20
C PRO A 184 17.12 13.99 10.03
N ILE A 185 15.81 14.00 10.29
CA ILE A 185 14.78 14.18 9.25
C ILE A 185 14.90 15.53 8.53
N LEU A 186 15.50 16.56 9.14
CA LEU A 186 15.70 17.87 8.50
C LEU A 186 16.81 17.88 7.46
N SER A 187 17.67 16.85 7.47
CA SER A 187 18.69 16.64 6.43
C SER A 187 18.17 15.82 5.25
N GLU A 188 17.01 15.17 5.41
CA GLU A 188 16.31 14.48 4.34
C GLU A 188 15.56 15.52 3.48
N PRO A 189 15.56 15.41 2.14
CA PRO A 189 14.78 16.31 1.29
C PRO A 189 13.29 16.20 1.66
N THR A 190 12.56 17.31 1.72
CA THR A 190 11.09 17.24 1.90
C THR A 190 10.46 16.49 0.73
N PRO A 191 9.68 15.43 0.97
CA PRO A 191 9.08 14.66 -0.10
C PRO A 191 8.12 15.56 -0.88
N THR A 192 8.37 15.69 -2.18
CA THR A 192 7.44 16.30 -3.13
C THR A 192 6.50 15.23 -3.68
N THR A 193 5.36 15.64 -4.24
CA THR A 193 4.62 14.83 -5.22
C THR A 193 5.63 14.17 -6.18
N GLY A 194 5.45 12.87 -6.45
CA GLY A 194 6.31 12.13 -7.36
C GLY A 194 6.45 12.82 -8.72
N LYS A 195 7.55 12.57 -9.39
CA LYS A 195 7.97 13.21 -10.63
C LYS A 195 7.92 12.24 -11.78
N THR A 196 7.86 12.80 -12.99
CA THR A 196 8.09 12.05 -14.21
C THR A 196 9.54 12.23 -14.66
N PHE A 197 10.26 11.11 -14.81
CA PHE A 197 11.58 11.03 -15.41
C PHE A 197 11.44 10.43 -16.80
N VAL A 198 11.89 11.16 -17.83
CA VAL A 198 11.89 10.65 -19.20
C VAL A 198 13.32 10.24 -19.54
N LEU A 199 13.51 8.97 -19.88
CA LEU A 199 14.80 8.45 -20.33
C LEU A 199 15.20 9.11 -21.64
N THR A 200 16.50 9.14 -21.91
CA THR A 200 17.11 9.77 -23.08
C THR A 200 17.69 8.70 -24.01
N GLU A 201 18.13 9.08 -25.21
CA GLU A 201 18.87 8.18 -26.10
C GLU A 201 20.24 7.73 -25.52
N GLY A 202 20.68 8.35 -24.42
CA GLY A 202 21.91 8.00 -23.72
C GLY A 202 21.71 6.90 -22.68
N ILE A 203 22.79 6.61 -21.95
CA ILE A 203 22.68 5.80 -20.73
C ILE A 203 22.26 6.72 -19.60
N ASP A 204 21.16 6.39 -18.94
CA ASP A 204 20.61 7.19 -17.85
C ASP A 204 20.95 6.61 -16.47
N ASN A 205 21.04 7.51 -15.49
CA ASN A 205 21.08 7.18 -14.08
C ASN A 205 19.95 7.94 -13.39
N VAL A 206 18.80 7.29 -13.28
CA VAL A 206 17.60 7.81 -12.64
C VAL A 206 17.62 7.40 -11.18
N VAL A 207 17.54 8.40 -10.31
CA VAL A 207 17.23 8.22 -8.90
C VAL A 207 15.96 9.01 -8.65
N GLY A 208 14.89 8.30 -8.34
CA GLY A 208 13.59 8.86 -8.02
C GLY A 208 13.60 9.63 -6.72
N THR A 209 12.45 10.17 -6.41
CA THR A 209 12.14 10.94 -5.22
C THR A 209 11.64 10.02 -4.10
N MET A 210 10.86 10.57 -3.19
CA MET A 210 10.25 9.82 -2.09
C MET A 210 8.73 9.69 -2.28
N GLY A 211 8.20 10.07 -3.44
CA GLY A 211 6.79 9.89 -3.78
C GLY A 211 6.62 9.30 -5.16
N ASP A 212 5.45 8.74 -5.43
CA ASP A 212 5.15 7.89 -6.58
C ASP A 212 5.65 8.45 -7.92
N ASP A 213 6.85 8.02 -8.32
CA ASP A 213 7.53 8.48 -9.51
C ASP A 213 7.09 7.68 -10.74
N THR A 214 7.15 8.31 -11.90
CA THR A 214 6.96 7.67 -13.19
C THR A 214 8.22 7.77 -14.00
N ILE A 215 8.81 6.65 -14.39
CA ILE A 215 9.96 6.59 -15.28
C ILE A 215 9.45 6.16 -16.65
N VAL A 216 9.75 6.92 -17.70
CA VAL A 216 9.22 6.72 -19.04
C VAL A 216 10.34 6.45 -20.03
N GLY A 217 10.27 5.31 -20.71
CA GLY A 217 11.12 4.94 -21.83
C GLY A 217 10.32 4.67 -23.09
N ASP A 218 10.99 4.75 -24.23
CA ASP A 218 10.46 4.44 -25.56
C ASP A 218 11.40 3.45 -26.27
N THR A 219 10.84 2.68 -27.20
CA THR A 219 11.52 1.71 -28.04
C THR A 219 11.60 2.13 -29.52
N VAL A 220 10.79 3.09 -29.96
CA VAL A 220 10.77 3.64 -31.34
C VAL A 220 11.91 4.62 -31.54
N THR A 221 12.02 5.59 -30.64
CA THR A 221 13.25 6.33 -30.38
C THR A 221 13.86 5.74 -29.12
N PRO A 222 14.74 4.72 -29.23
CA PRO A 222 15.13 3.94 -28.06
C PRO A 222 15.72 4.85 -27.00
N THR A 223 14.98 5.03 -25.90
CA THR A 223 15.45 5.72 -24.71
C THR A 223 15.60 4.77 -23.54
N PHE A 224 14.88 3.65 -23.54
CA PHE A 224 15.15 2.57 -22.61
C PHE A 224 16.33 1.71 -23.11
N HIS A 225 17.43 1.74 -22.37
CA HIS A 225 18.62 0.96 -22.63
C HIS A 225 18.88 -0.03 -21.50
N MET A 226 19.42 -1.20 -21.84
CA MET A 226 19.81 -2.20 -20.83
C MET A 226 20.89 -1.70 -19.86
N ALA A 227 21.61 -0.63 -20.21
CA ALA A 227 22.64 -0.03 -19.37
C ALA A 227 22.10 1.03 -18.41
N ASP A 228 20.82 1.39 -18.51
CA ASP A 228 20.20 2.37 -17.61
C ASP A 228 20.19 1.86 -16.17
N GLN A 229 20.44 2.78 -15.26
CA GLN A 229 20.34 2.57 -13.82
C GLN A 229 19.08 3.29 -13.34
N ILE A 230 18.07 2.51 -12.95
CA ILE A 230 16.78 3.01 -12.52
C ILE A 230 16.58 2.62 -11.06
N ASP A 231 16.52 3.62 -10.20
CA ASP A 231 16.11 3.53 -8.81
C ASP A 231 14.85 4.38 -8.66
N GLY A 232 13.68 3.77 -8.43
CA GLY A 232 12.43 4.53 -8.24
C GLY A 232 12.42 5.34 -6.94
N GLY A 233 13.30 5.01 -5.99
CA GLY A 233 13.39 5.74 -4.71
C GLY A 233 12.44 5.16 -3.67
N ALA A 234 11.62 6.01 -3.07
CA ALA A 234 10.55 5.58 -2.16
C ALA A 234 9.21 6.02 -2.72
N GLY A 235 8.14 5.33 -2.35
CA GLY A 235 6.81 5.52 -2.94
C GLY A 235 6.33 4.24 -3.62
N ASN A 236 5.30 4.36 -4.45
CA ASN A 236 4.84 3.30 -5.33
C ASN A 236 5.16 3.68 -6.77
N ASP A 237 6.35 3.32 -7.23
CA ASP A 237 6.94 3.84 -8.45
C ASP A 237 6.56 2.99 -9.67
N THR A 238 6.53 3.63 -10.84
CA THR A 238 6.09 2.99 -12.09
C THR A 238 7.09 3.22 -13.21
N LEU A 239 7.58 2.13 -13.81
CA LEU A 239 8.30 2.16 -15.08
C LEU A 239 7.32 1.92 -16.23
N VAL A 240 7.19 2.88 -17.13
CA VAL A 240 6.42 2.80 -18.37
C VAL A 240 7.38 2.68 -19.56
N VAL A 241 7.15 1.69 -20.41
CA VAL A 241 7.87 1.54 -21.68
C VAL A 241 6.85 1.53 -22.83
N TYR A 242 7.01 2.47 -23.75
CA TYR A 242 6.22 2.53 -24.99
C TYR A 242 6.82 1.58 -26.03
N ASN A 243 6.02 0.61 -26.49
CA ASN A 243 6.41 -0.37 -27.49
C ASN A 243 5.56 -0.24 -28.76
N GLU A 244 6.09 0.39 -29.81
CA GLU A 244 5.41 0.45 -31.11
C GLU A 244 6.14 -0.36 -32.22
N ASP A 245 7.46 -0.59 -32.09
CA ASP A 245 8.30 -1.10 -33.20
C ASP A 245 9.12 -2.37 -32.89
N MET A 246 9.11 -2.92 -31.66
CA MET A 246 9.92 -4.11 -31.32
C MET A 246 9.13 -5.42 -31.27
N ASN A 247 9.71 -6.48 -31.87
CA ASN A 247 9.29 -7.89 -31.75
C ASN A 247 9.49 -8.49 -30.33
N GLY A 248 9.76 -7.66 -29.31
CA GLY A 248 9.98 -8.11 -27.93
C GLY A 248 10.75 -7.13 -27.04
N LEU A 249 10.69 -7.34 -25.73
CA LEU A 249 11.37 -6.56 -24.69
C LEU A 249 12.02 -7.51 -23.67
N SER A 250 13.23 -7.20 -23.20
CA SER A 250 13.88 -7.98 -22.13
C SER A 250 14.51 -7.10 -21.06
N LEU A 251 14.08 -7.31 -19.81
CA LEU A 251 14.57 -6.62 -18.61
C LEU A 251 15.64 -7.42 -17.84
N SER A 252 16.02 -8.60 -18.32
CA SER A 252 16.90 -9.58 -17.61
C SER A 252 18.26 -9.06 -17.15
N SER A 253 18.74 -7.96 -17.71
CA SER A 253 20.01 -7.32 -17.30
C SER A 253 19.84 -5.84 -16.96
N ALA A 254 18.61 -5.34 -16.90
CA ALA A 254 18.34 -3.95 -16.55
C ALA A 254 18.61 -3.74 -15.04
N SER A 255 19.24 -2.62 -14.69
CA SER A 255 19.48 -2.27 -13.29
C SER A 255 18.29 -1.50 -12.75
N ILE A 256 17.21 -2.22 -12.42
CA ILE A 256 15.97 -1.64 -11.86
C ILE A 256 15.84 -2.06 -10.40
N LYS A 257 15.67 -1.08 -9.49
CA LYS A 257 15.39 -1.30 -8.07
C LYS A 257 14.38 -0.27 -7.57
N ASN A 258 13.68 -0.61 -6.48
CA ASN A 258 12.65 0.22 -5.87
C ASN A 258 11.62 0.72 -6.90
N VAL A 259 11.14 -0.19 -7.76
CA VAL A 259 10.05 0.10 -8.69
C VAL A 259 9.03 -1.02 -8.51
N GLU A 260 7.80 -0.64 -8.14
CA GLU A 260 6.75 -1.58 -7.82
C GLU A 260 5.96 -2.01 -9.06
N ASN A 261 5.82 -1.13 -10.05
CA ASN A 261 4.93 -1.34 -11.19
C ASN A 261 5.69 -1.23 -12.50
N PHE A 262 5.48 -2.20 -13.40
CA PHE A 262 5.95 -2.14 -14.77
C PHE A 262 4.76 -2.12 -15.72
N VAL A 263 4.75 -1.14 -16.62
CA VAL A 263 3.74 -0.99 -17.67
C VAL A 263 4.43 -1.02 -19.02
N LEU A 264 4.05 -1.99 -19.85
CA LEU A 264 4.34 -1.99 -21.27
C LEU A 264 3.11 -1.45 -21.99
N GLU A 265 3.18 -0.20 -22.45
CA GLU A 265 2.17 0.35 -23.36
C GLU A 265 2.49 -0.17 -24.77
N ASN A 266 1.76 -1.19 -25.19
CA ASN A 266 2.04 -1.96 -26.38
C ASN A 266 1.12 -1.54 -27.54
N TYR A 267 1.68 -0.84 -28.51
CA TYR A 267 1.05 -0.47 -29.78
C TYR A 267 1.52 -1.35 -30.94
N TYR A 268 2.33 -2.37 -30.65
CA TYR A 268 2.86 -3.31 -31.64
C TYR A 268 1.72 -4.04 -32.38
N ASP A 269 1.62 -3.76 -33.68
CA ASP A 269 0.51 -4.20 -34.55
C ASP A 269 0.97 -5.19 -35.66
N ASP A 270 2.06 -5.93 -35.43
CA ASP A 270 2.59 -6.95 -36.34
C ASP A 270 2.13 -8.37 -35.97
N SER A 271 2.23 -9.27 -36.96
CA SER A 271 1.85 -10.68 -36.90
C SER A 271 2.92 -11.63 -36.36
N ASP A 272 4.09 -11.11 -35.97
CA ASP A 272 5.15 -11.89 -35.34
C ASP A 272 4.93 -12.02 -33.83
N ASP A 273 5.25 -13.19 -33.27
CA ASP A 273 5.09 -13.47 -31.85
C ASP A 273 5.86 -12.49 -30.96
N LEU A 274 5.19 -11.95 -29.95
CA LEU A 274 5.74 -10.97 -29.03
C LEU A 274 6.37 -11.65 -27.82
N ASN A 275 7.65 -11.40 -27.59
CA ASN A 275 8.39 -12.00 -26.47
C ASN A 275 8.78 -10.92 -25.45
N ILE A 276 8.22 -11.00 -24.24
CA ILE A 276 8.48 -10.07 -23.15
C ILE A 276 9.15 -10.84 -22.01
N ASN A 277 10.32 -10.40 -21.58
CA ASN A 277 11.05 -11.04 -20.48
C ASN A 277 11.20 -10.05 -19.32
N ILE A 278 10.52 -10.32 -18.20
CA ILE A 278 10.51 -9.47 -17.01
C ILE A 278 11.79 -9.62 -16.17
N GLY A 279 12.62 -10.61 -16.47
CA GLY A 279 13.95 -10.72 -15.90
C GLY A 279 14.00 -11.14 -14.42
N ASN A 280 12.91 -11.69 -13.87
CA ASN A 280 12.76 -11.99 -12.43
C ASN A 280 12.86 -10.76 -11.53
N ILE A 281 12.52 -9.57 -12.05
CA ILE A 281 12.40 -8.36 -11.24
C ILE A 281 11.12 -8.46 -10.42
N ASN A 282 11.21 -8.18 -9.12
CA ASN A 282 10.11 -8.33 -8.15
C ASN A 282 9.11 -7.16 -8.20
N PHE A 283 8.51 -6.91 -9.36
CA PHE A 283 7.39 -5.98 -9.46
C PHE A 283 6.18 -6.52 -8.68
N LYS A 284 5.40 -5.64 -8.06
CA LYS A 284 4.05 -5.94 -7.56
C LYS A 284 3.11 -6.19 -8.73
N THR A 285 3.18 -5.33 -9.76
CA THR A 285 2.35 -5.46 -10.97
C THR A 285 3.18 -5.39 -12.25
N VAL A 286 2.81 -6.24 -13.21
CA VAL A 286 3.28 -6.18 -14.60
C VAL A 286 2.03 -6.02 -15.45
N THR A 287 1.94 -4.91 -16.17
CA THR A 287 0.80 -4.57 -17.02
C THR A 287 1.22 -4.54 -18.48
N LEU A 288 0.50 -5.28 -19.32
CA LEU A 288 0.53 -5.11 -20.76
C LEU A 288 -0.75 -4.39 -21.15
N ASP A 289 -0.62 -3.09 -21.46
CA ASP A 289 -1.73 -2.26 -21.92
C ASP A 289 -1.65 -2.12 -23.44
N TYR A 290 -2.66 -2.63 -24.14
CA TYR A 290 -2.73 -2.55 -25.60
C TYR A 290 -3.32 -1.23 -26.09
N ASN A 291 -3.85 -0.39 -25.20
CA ASN A 291 -4.48 0.90 -25.50
C ASN A 291 -5.46 0.87 -26.70
N GLY A 292 -6.26 -0.18 -26.80
CA GLY A 292 -7.23 -0.39 -27.87
C GLY A 292 -6.63 -0.87 -29.20
N THR A 293 -5.38 -1.33 -29.22
CA THR A 293 -4.75 -1.99 -30.37
C THR A 293 -4.96 -3.50 -30.31
N PRO A 294 -4.98 -4.19 -31.47
CA PRO A 294 -5.12 -5.64 -31.50
C PRO A 294 -3.79 -6.35 -31.25
N HIS A 295 -3.82 -7.50 -30.55
CA HIS A 295 -2.70 -8.43 -30.55
C HIS A 295 -2.81 -9.39 -31.75
N LYS A 296 -1.95 -9.21 -32.76
CA LYS A 296 -2.03 -10.02 -33.98
C LYS A 296 -1.25 -11.33 -33.95
N ALA A 297 -0.49 -11.56 -32.88
CA ALA A 297 0.38 -12.71 -32.69
C ALA A 297 0.27 -13.28 -31.27
N ASP A 298 0.90 -14.43 -31.02
CA ASP A 298 0.95 -15.01 -29.68
C ASP A 298 1.93 -14.21 -28.82
N VAL A 299 1.59 -14.05 -27.54
CA VAL A 299 2.32 -13.17 -26.61
C VAL A 299 2.89 -14.01 -25.49
N TYR A 300 4.21 -14.04 -25.39
CA TYR A 300 4.93 -14.82 -24.39
C TYR A 300 5.59 -13.90 -23.39
N ILE A 301 5.24 -14.07 -22.11
CA ILE A 301 5.74 -13.24 -21.01
C ILE A 301 6.50 -14.14 -20.05
N TYR A 302 7.82 -13.95 -19.97
CA TYR A 302 8.75 -14.84 -19.27
C TYR A 302 9.28 -14.22 -17.98
N ASN A 303 9.72 -15.09 -17.06
CA ASN A 303 10.39 -14.74 -15.81
C ASN A 303 9.60 -13.74 -14.94
N ILE A 304 8.28 -13.95 -14.85
CA ILE A 304 7.40 -13.24 -13.92
C ILE A 304 7.44 -13.98 -12.58
N PRO A 305 7.87 -13.33 -11.48
CA PRO A 305 7.82 -13.95 -10.16
C PRO A 305 6.41 -14.37 -9.74
N GLY A 306 6.29 -15.46 -8.99
CA GLY A 306 4.99 -16.00 -8.58
C GLY A 306 4.08 -15.00 -7.83
N GLN A 307 4.65 -14.05 -7.08
CA GLN A 307 3.89 -13.05 -6.30
C GLN A 307 3.46 -11.82 -7.12
N THR A 308 3.96 -11.69 -8.36
CA THR A 308 3.62 -10.57 -9.25
C THR A 308 2.25 -10.77 -9.88
N THR A 309 1.41 -9.74 -9.81
CA THR A 309 0.14 -9.69 -10.53
C THR A 309 0.39 -9.32 -11.99
N LEU A 310 0.01 -10.20 -12.91
CA LEU A 310 0.03 -9.91 -14.35
C LEU A 310 -1.32 -9.35 -14.77
N ILE A 311 -1.31 -8.18 -15.42
CA ILE A 311 -2.48 -7.50 -15.94
C ILE A 311 -2.35 -7.43 -17.45
N ILE A 312 -3.40 -7.84 -18.17
CA ILE A 312 -3.54 -7.61 -19.61
C ILE A 312 -4.79 -6.77 -19.80
N GLU A 313 -4.65 -5.63 -20.47
CA GLU A 313 -5.77 -4.70 -20.62
C GLU A 313 -5.87 -4.00 -21.97
N ASN A 314 -7.08 -3.50 -22.22
CA ASN A 314 -7.45 -2.67 -23.36
C ASN A 314 -7.09 -3.31 -24.72
N VAL A 315 -7.32 -4.61 -24.85
CA VAL A 315 -7.01 -5.36 -26.07
C VAL A 315 -8.18 -5.26 -27.05
N ALA A 316 -7.91 -4.78 -28.26
CA ALA A 316 -8.90 -4.81 -29.34
C ALA A 316 -8.94 -6.17 -30.05
N GLY A 317 -10.11 -6.54 -30.59
CA GLY A 317 -10.32 -7.89 -31.09
C GLY A 317 -9.60 -8.22 -32.38
N TYR A 318 -8.78 -9.28 -32.35
CA TYR A 318 -8.13 -9.84 -33.53
C TYR A 318 -7.79 -11.33 -33.37
N GLY A 319 -8.31 -12.18 -34.27
CA GLY A 319 -7.82 -13.55 -34.49
C GLY A 319 -7.90 -14.54 -33.29
N ALA A 320 -7.43 -15.77 -33.51
CA ALA A 320 -7.16 -16.77 -32.45
C ALA A 320 -5.70 -16.59 -32.01
N LYS A 321 -5.47 -15.84 -30.95
CA LYS A 321 -4.13 -15.54 -30.41
C LYS A 321 -4.14 -15.53 -28.89
N SER A 322 -3.05 -16.01 -28.31
CA SER A 322 -3.00 -16.41 -26.91
C SER A 322 -1.92 -15.66 -26.14
N PHE A 323 -2.11 -15.59 -24.83
CA PHE A 323 -1.14 -15.04 -23.88
C PHE A 323 -0.58 -16.16 -23.04
N TYR A 324 0.74 -16.20 -22.92
CA TYR A 324 1.48 -17.24 -22.23
C TYR A 324 2.29 -16.62 -21.10
N ARG A 325 1.97 -16.97 -19.86
CA ARG A 325 2.78 -16.64 -18.68
C ARG A 325 3.79 -17.76 -18.43
N ASN A 326 5.07 -17.38 -18.33
CA ASN A 326 6.20 -18.22 -17.96
C ASN A 326 6.36 -19.52 -18.78
N TYR A 327 6.17 -19.43 -20.10
CA TYR A 327 6.38 -20.55 -21.04
C TYR A 327 7.87 -20.84 -21.29
N ASP A 328 8.70 -20.96 -20.25
CA ASP A 328 10.15 -21.21 -20.39
C ASP A 328 10.62 -22.55 -19.79
N GLU A 329 9.69 -23.36 -19.27
CA GLU A 329 9.96 -24.64 -18.57
C GLU A 329 10.95 -24.51 -17.39
N LYS A 330 11.18 -23.29 -16.87
CA LYS A 330 12.12 -23.06 -15.78
C LYS A 330 11.43 -23.00 -14.43
N TYR A 331 12.08 -23.58 -13.43
CA TYR A 331 11.56 -23.60 -12.07
C TYR A 331 11.76 -22.26 -11.34
N ASP A 332 10.69 -21.70 -10.82
CA ASP A 332 10.69 -20.64 -9.80
C ASP A 332 11.20 -21.23 -8.46
N PRO A 333 12.27 -20.65 -7.87
CA PRO A 333 12.83 -21.11 -6.60
C PRO A 333 12.14 -20.53 -5.36
N THR A 334 11.06 -19.76 -5.51
CA THR A 334 10.34 -19.09 -4.40
C THR A 334 9.84 -20.13 -3.37
N PRO A 335 10.27 -20.02 -2.10
CA PRO A 335 9.82 -20.93 -1.05
C PRO A 335 8.50 -20.50 -0.42
N GLY A 336 7.74 -21.45 0.12
CA GLY A 336 6.56 -21.17 0.94
C GLY A 336 5.27 -21.05 0.16
N GLU A 337 4.35 -20.20 0.63
CA GLU A 337 3.09 -19.92 -0.06
C GLU A 337 3.32 -18.96 -1.22
N VAL A 338 2.84 -19.33 -2.41
CA VAL A 338 2.96 -18.53 -3.62
C VAL A 338 1.57 -18.24 -4.18
N SER A 339 1.32 -16.98 -4.53
CA SER A 339 0.02 -16.51 -5.02
C SER A 339 0.14 -15.88 -6.39
N VAL A 340 -0.31 -16.61 -7.38
CA VAL A 340 -0.25 -16.25 -8.79
C VAL A 340 -1.56 -15.58 -9.17
N THR A 341 -1.46 -14.31 -9.55
CA THR A 341 -2.63 -13.52 -9.89
C THR A 341 -2.53 -13.03 -11.33
N ASN A 342 -3.59 -13.26 -12.10
CA ASN A 342 -3.77 -12.75 -13.44
C ASN A 342 -5.08 -11.96 -13.51
N ILE A 343 -5.04 -10.78 -14.11
CA ILE A 343 -6.21 -9.93 -14.35
C ILE A 343 -6.27 -9.66 -15.85
N ILE A 344 -7.41 -9.95 -16.47
CA ILE A 344 -7.69 -9.59 -17.86
C ILE A 344 -8.87 -8.65 -17.84
N ARG A 345 -8.72 -7.46 -18.44
CA ARG A 345 -9.82 -6.50 -18.50
C ARG A 345 -9.92 -5.72 -19.80
N ASN A 346 -11.14 -5.27 -20.13
CA ASN A 346 -11.43 -4.48 -21.34
C ASN A 346 -10.94 -5.21 -22.61
N PHE A 347 -11.33 -6.47 -22.76
CA PHE A 347 -10.92 -7.32 -23.86
C PHE A 347 -12.07 -7.50 -24.85
N ASP A 348 -11.93 -6.99 -26.07
CA ASP A 348 -12.89 -7.20 -27.16
C ASP A 348 -12.48 -8.42 -27.98
N ALA A 349 -13.34 -9.44 -28.11
CA ALA A 349 -13.10 -10.62 -28.94
C ALA A 349 -14.18 -10.86 -30.02
N VAL A 350 -15.02 -9.87 -30.31
CA VAL A 350 -16.28 -10.03 -31.06
C VAL A 350 -16.05 -10.36 -32.56
N THR A 351 -14.91 -9.99 -33.13
CA THR A 351 -14.81 -9.84 -34.60
C THR A 351 -14.52 -11.14 -35.39
N TYR A 352 -14.01 -12.24 -34.78
CA TYR A 352 -13.45 -13.36 -35.57
C TYR A 352 -13.87 -14.80 -35.21
N ASN A 353 -14.79 -15.03 -34.26
CA ASN A 353 -15.33 -16.38 -33.95
C ASN A 353 -14.24 -17.44 -33.63
N ASN A 354 -13.17 -16.99 -32.98
CA ASN A 354 -11.93 -17.73 -32.76
C ASN A 354 -11.67 -17.93 -31.25
N TYR A 355 -10.86 -18.94 -30.90
CA TYR A 355 -10.46 -19.22 -29.52
C TYR A 355 -9.19 -18.43 -29.18
N SER A 356 -9.23 -17.65 -28.09
CA SER A 356 -8.05 -17.08 -27.46
C SER A 356 -7.82 -17.79 -26.13
N TYR A 357 -6.56 -18.15 -25.86
CA TYR A 357 -6.18 -18.80 -24.63
C TYR A 357 -5.34 -17.87 -23.78
N PHE A 358 -5.61 -17.88 -22.48
CA PHE A 358 -4.62 -17.46 -21.51
C PHE A 358 -4.08 -18.72 -20.85
N GLU A 359 -2.78 -18.97 -21.04
CA GLU A 359 -2.10 -20.13 -20.51
C GLU A 359 -1.02 -19.69 -19.51
N GLY A 360 -1.15 -20.16 -18.26
CA GLY A 360 -0.12 -19.99 -17.24
C GLY A 360 0.67 -21.28 -17.07
N TYR A 361 2.00 -21.21 -17.21
CA TYR A 361 2.91 -22.31 -16.96
C TYR A 361 3.74 -21.99 -15.74
N GLU A 362 3.57 -22.74 -14.65
CA GLU A 362 4.21 -22.36 -13.40
C GLU A 362 4.89 -23.53 -12.72
N TYR A 363 6.22 -23.47 -12.74
CA TYR A 363 7.06 -24.54 -12.23
C TYR A 363 7.65 -24.12 -10.88
N PHE A 364 7.01 -24.41 -9.75
CA PHE A 364 7.58 -24.06 -8.44
C PHE A 364 8.41 -25.22 -7.87
N SER A 365 9.71 -24.99 -7.63
CA SER A 365 10.60 -26.03 -7.07
C SER A 365 10.60 -26.10 -5.54
N LYS A 366 10.13 -25.06 -4.86
CA LYS A 366 10.16 -24.92 -3.38
C LYS A 366 8.85 -24.43 -2.75
N ALA A 367 7.80 -24.22 -3.52
CA ALA A 367 6.50 -23.79 -2.98
C ALA A 367 5.87 -24.91 -2.15
N THR A 368 5.25 -24.55 -1.02
CA THR A 368 4.46 -25.46 -0.18
C THR A 368 2.97 -25.41 -0.54
N THR A 369 2.51 -24.24 -1.00
CA THR A 369 1.12 -23.98 -1.42
C THR A 369 1.17 -23.04 -2.63
N ILE A 370 0.34 -23.29 -3.63
CA ILE A 370 0.20 -22.43 -4.82
C ILE A 370 -1.28 -22.03 -4.94
N ASN A 371 -1.55 -20.74 -4.88
CA ASN A 371 -2.88 -20.17 -5.08
C ASN A 371 -2.93 -19.50 -6.45
N HIS A 372 -3.82 -19.95 -7.33
CA HIS A 372 -4.04 -19.28 -8.62
C HIS A 372 -5.33 -18.46 -8.58
N THR A 373 -5.23 -17.19 -8.95
CA THR A 373 -6.37 -16.28 -9.10
C THR A 373 -6.40 -15.75 -10.52
N LEU A 374 -7.56 -15.86 -11.16
CA LEU A 374 -7.87 -15.19 -12.43
C LEU A 374 -9.08 -14.28 -12.22
N THR A 375 -8.92 -13.01 -12.58
CA THR A 375 -10.02 -12.03 -12.61
C THR A 375 -10.27 -11.61 -14.05
N LEU A 376 -11.53 -11.64 -14.48
CA LEU A 376 -11.98 -11.19 -15.79
C LEU A 376 -12.96 -10.02 -15.63
N GLU A 377 -12.67 -8.88 -16.27
CA GLU A 377 -13.49 -7.66 -16.16
C GLU A 377 -13.79 -7.10 -17.56
N ASN A 378 -15.05 -6.74 -17.85
CA ASN A 378 -15.42 -6.12 -19.14
C ASN A 378 -14.91 -6.89 -20.38
N ILE A 379 -15.22 -8.18 -20.47
CA ILE A 379 -14.85 -9.04 -21.61
C ILE A 379 -16.02 -9.12 -22.59
N ASP A 380 -15.83 -8.62 -23.81
CA ASP A 380 -16.85 -8.60 -24.87
C ASP A 380 -16.66 -9.75 -25.87
N GLY A 381 -17.52 -10.77 -25.79
CA GLY A 381 -17.71 -11.83 -26.80
C GLY A 381 -16.52 -12.79 -27.08
N GLY A 382 -16.76 -13.84 -27.88
CA GLY A 382 -15.77 -14.86 -28.29
C GLY A 382 -15.67 -16.09 -27.38
N ASN A 383 -15.02 -17.16 -27.85
CA ASN A 383 -14.70 -18.33 -27.01
C ASN A 383 -13.35 -18.09 -26.34
N GLN A 384 -13.35 -17.88 -25.02
CA GLN A 384 -12.12 -17.69 -24.24
C GLN A 384 -11.83 -18.95 -23.42
N GLY A 385 -10.57 -19.39 -23.44
CA GLY A 385 -10.10 -20.50 -22.62
C GLY A 385 -9.04 -20.02 -21.64
N PHE A 386 -9.14 -20.44 -20.37
CA PHE A 386 -8.05 -20.30 -19.43
C PHE A 386 -7.52 -21.69 -19.08
N SER A 387 -6.20 -21.85 -19.08
CA SER A 387 -5.54 -23.06 -18.62
C SER A 387 -4.35 -22.68 -17.74
N ALA A 388 -4.22 -23.34 -16.60
CA ALA A 388 -3.04 -23.26 -15.74
C ALA A 388 -2.44 -24.66 -15.66
N TYR A 389 -1.14 -24.76 -15.92
CA TYR A 389 -0.39 -26.02 -16.02
C TYR A 389 0.68 -26.14 -14.94
#